data_AF-A0A438C2B6-F1
#
_entry.id   AF-A0A438C2B6-F1
#
_cell.length_a   1.000
_cell.length_b   1.000
_cell.length_c   1.000
_cell.angle_alpha   90.00
_cell.angle_beta   90.00
_cell.angle_gamma   90.00
#
_symmetry.space_group_name_H-M   'P 1'
#
loop_
_entity.id
_entity.type
_entity.pdbx_description
1 polymer ?
#
loop_
_entity_poly.entity_id
_entity_poly.type
_entity_poly.pdbx_seq_one_letter_code
_entity_poly.pdbx_strand_id
1 'polypeptide(L)' 'MDRRLVEAVLKGDVSTFLSLDQEEEDIIKQVVSGSLNTVLHFAARFRHLELASEIVNLRPELASAENEKLETPLHDV' A
#
# COMPACT_ATOMS: atom_id res chain seq x y z
N MET A 1 -10.57 -2.94 2.19
CA MET A 1 -9.78 -1.81 1.67
C MET A 1 -10.72 -0.83 0.97
N ASP A 2 -10.57 0.46 1.24
CA ASP A 2 -11.33 1.58 0.66
C ASP A 2 -11.13 1.61 -0.85
N ARG A 3 -12.22 1.83 -1.59
CA ARG A 3 -12.19 1.81 -3.07
C ARG A 3 -11.28 2.88 -3.66
N ARG A 4 -11.28 4.09 -3.10
CA ARG A 4 -10.44 5.21 -3.56
C ARG A 4 -8.97 4.88 -3.35
N LEU A 5 -8.64 4.30 -2.20
CA LEU A 5 -7.29 3.84 -1.89
C LEU A 5 -6.82 2.75 -2.87
N VAL A 6 -7.67 1.74 -3.13
CA VAL A 6 -7.38 0.69 -4.12
C VAL A 6 -7.11 1.31 -5.49
N GLU A 7 -7.98 2.21 -5.96
CA GLU A 7 -7.82 2.84 -7.28
C GLU A 7 -6.54 3.68 -7.38
N ALA A 8 -6.20 4.44 -6.35
CA ALA A 8 -4.97 5.22 -6.31
C ALA A 8 -3.74 4.31 -6.39
N VAL A 9 -3.72 3.22 -5.60
CA VAL A 9 -2.60 2.28 -5.57
C VAL A 9 -2.46 1.50 -6.87
N LEU A 10 -3.57 1.07 -7.49
CA LEU A 10 -3.54 0.38 -8.78
C LEU A 10 -2.98 1.28 -9.89
N LYS A 11 -3.31 2.59 -9.87
CA LYS A 11 -2.84 3.56 -10.86
C LYS A 11 -1.45 4.13 -10.57
N GLY A 12 -0.93 3.96 -9.35
CA GLY A 12 0.29 4.65 -8.92
C GLY A 12 0.08 6.14 -8.66
N ASP A 13 -1.16 6.56 -8.37
CA ASP A 13 -1.51 7.96 -8.16
C ASP A 13 -1.12 8.42 -6.75
N VAL A 14 0.09 8.96 -6.64
CA VAL A 14 0.68 9.47 -5.40
C VAL A 14 -0.12 10.63 -4.82
N SER A 15 -0.61 11.55 -5.67
CA SER A 15 -1.30 12.76 -5.21
C SER A 15 -2.63 12.40 -4.54
N THR A 16 -3.42 11.53 -5.17
CA THR A 16 -4.67 11.03 -4.59
C THR A 16 -4.39 10.20 -3.34
N PHE A 17 -3.36 9.34 -3.35
CA PHE A 17 -2.98 8.54 -2.19
C PHE A 17 -2.65 9.40 -0.96
N LEU A 18 -1.78 10.42 -1.11
CA LEU A 18 -1.40 11.31 -0.02
C LEU A 18 -2.58 12.15 0.49
N SER A 19 -3.48 12.57 -0.40
CA SER A 19 -4.69 13.29 -0.01
C SER A 19 -5.60 12.42 0.87
N LEU A 20 -5.74 11.13 0.52
CA LEU A 20 -6.53 10.18 1.30
C LEU A 20 -5.92 9.91 2.69
N ASP A 21 -4.60 9.79 2.80
CA ASP A 21 -3.92 9.61 4.09
C ASP A 21 -4.07 10.82 5.01
N GLN A 22 -4.07 12.03 4.44
CA GLN A 22 -4.34 13.25 5.21
C GLN A 22 -5.80 13.34 5.68
N GLU A 23 -6.75 12.82 4.91
CA GLU A 23 -8.17 12.76 5.29
C GLU A 23 -8.41 11.74 6.43
N GLU A 24 -7.72 10.60 6.40
CA GLU A 24 -7.94 9.48 7.32
C GLU A 24 -6.61 8.78 7.66
N GLU A 25 -6.06 9.09 8.83
CA GLU A 25 -4.71 8.68 9.29
C GLU A 25 -4.43 7.16 9.25
N ASP A 26 -5.48 6.33 9.34
CA ASP A 26 -5.37 4.86 9.35
C ASP A 26 -5.75 4.21 8.01
N ILE A 27 -6.06 4.97 6.97
CA ILE A 27 -6.45 4.42 5.66
C ILE A 27 -5.35 3.57 5.03
N ILE A 28 -4.08 3.94 5.23
CA ILE A 28 -2.91 3.21 4.72
C ILE A 28 -2.75 1.82 5.34
N LYS A 29 -3.22 1.62 6.58
CA LYS A 29 -3.13 0.31 7.28
C LYS A 29 -4.13 -0.71 6.79
N GLN A 30 -5.03 -0.32 5.88
CA GLN A 30 -6.04 -1.23 5.38
C GLN A 30 -5.41 -2.36 4.57
N VAL A 31 -5.97 -3.56 4.78
CA VAL A 31 -5.58 -4.77 4.06
C VAL A 31 -6.73 -5.27 3.20
N VAL A 32 -6.39 -6.08 2.19
CA VAL A 32 -7.39 -6.83 1.44
C VAL A 32 -7.78 -8.09 2.21
N SER A 33 -9.07 -8.19 2.56
CA SER A 33 -9.63 -9.36 3.24
C SER A 33 -9.36 -10.64 2.46
N GLY A 34 -9.06 -11.74 3.16
CA GLY A 34 -8.53 -12.97 2.57
C GLY A 34 -7.01 -12.90 2.46
N SER A 35 -6.47 -12.11 1.51
CA SER A 35 -5.04 -12.14 1.21
C SER A 35 -4.12 -11.45 2.23
N LEU A 36 -4.64 -10.53 3.05
CA LEU A 36 -3.87 -9.63 3.92
C LEU A 36 -2.84 -8.74 3.19
N ASN A 37 -2.91 -8.63 1.86
CA ASN A 37 -2.05 -7.70 1.11
C ASN A 37 -2.31 -6.26 1.56
N THR A 38 -1.22 -5.57 1.90
CA THR A 38 -1.20 -4.13 2.23
C THR A 38 -1.09 -3.30 0.96
N VAL A 39 -1.27 -1.97 1.08
CA VAL A 39 -1.02 -1.04 -0.03
C VAL A 39 0.41 -1.15 -0.60
N LEU A 40 1.39 -1.51 0.23
CA LEU A 40 2.78 -1.64 -0.20
C LEU A 40 3.01 -2.90 -1.06
N HIS A 41 2.30 -4.01 -0.79
CA HIS A 41 2.33 -5.19 -1.67
C HIS A 41 1.89 -4.83 -3.10
N PHE A 42 0.79 -4.08 -3.21
CA PHE A 42 0.30 -3.64 -4.52
C PHE A 42 1.24 -2.64 -5.18
N ALA A 43 1.76 -1.65 -4.47
CA ALA A 43 2.71 -0.69 -5.03
C ALA A 43 3.98 -1.39 -5.56
N ALA A 44 4.50 -2.37 -4.82
CA ALA A 44 5.61 -3.22 -5.26
C ALA A 44 5.25 -4.04 -6.51
N ARG A 45 4.12 -4.77 -6.48
CA ARG A 45 3.64 -5.62 -7.58
C ARG A 45 3.44 -4.86 -8.89
N PHE A 46 2.98 -3.62 -8.81
CA PHE A 46 2.76 -2.77 -9.98
C PHE A 46 3.96 -1.88 -10.33
N ARG A 47 5.08 -2.02 -9.61
CA ARG A 47 6.33 -1.27 -9.82
C ARG A 47 6.17 0.25 -9.71
N HIS A 48 5.25 0.71 -8.85
CA HIS A 48 5.04 2.12 -8.58
C HIS A 48 6.06 2.61 -7.55
N LEU A 49 7.31 2.82 -7.98
CA LEU A 49 8.45 3.12 -7.10
C LEU A 49 8.25 4.38 -6.26
N GLU A 50 7.74 5.45 -6.85
CA GLU A 50 7.48 6.71 -6.14
C GLU A 50 6.43 6.51 -5.05
N LEU A 51 5.30 5.86 -5.39
CA LEU A 51 4.25 5.53 -4.42
C LEU A 51 4.77 4.61 -3.32
N ALA A 52 5.56 3.58 -3.65
CA ALA A 52 6.16 2.68 -2.67
C ALA A 52 7.08 3.43 -1.71
N SER A 53 7.87 4.39 -2.22
CA SER A 53 8.71 5.25 -1.40
C SER A 53 7.88 6.08 -0.43
N GLU A 54 6.81 6.72 -0.89
CA GLU A 54 5.90 7.49 -0.03
C GLU A 54 5.23 6.63 1.04
N ILE A 55 4.77 5.43 0.68
CA ILE A 55 4.18 4.48 1.64
C ILE A 55 5.19 4.11 2.74
N VAL A 56 6.44 3.81 2.38
CA VAL A 56 7.49 3.45 3.35
C VAL A 56 7.87 4.64 4.22
N ASN A 57 7.89 5.87 3.68
CA ASN A 57 8.14 7.08 4.45
C ASN A 57 7.06 7.33 5.50
N LEU A 58 5.79 7.09 5.16
CA LEU A 58 4.65 7.28 6.07
C LEU A 58 4.53 6.14 7.10
N ARG A 59 4.72 4.90 6.66
CA ARG A 59 4.54 3.68 7.46
C ARG A 59 5.67 2.67 7.22
N PRO A 60 6.85 2.90 7.81
CA PRO A 60 8.00 1.99 7.64
C PRO A 60 7.71 0.55 8.03
N GLU A 61 6.80 0.33 8.99
CA GLU A 61 6.39 -1.00 9.46
C GLU A 61 5.78 -1.89 8.36
N LEU A 62 5.22 -1.28 7.30
CA LEU A 62 4.64 -2.03 6.18
C LEU A 62 5.68 -2.74 5.33
N ALA A 63 6.95 -2.32 5.36
CA ALA A 63 8.03 -2.98 4.61
C ALA A 63 8.27 -4.42 5.09
N SER A 64 7.94 -4.71 6.35
CA SER A 64 8.01 -6.03 6.98
C SER A 64 6.65 -6.70 7.15
N ALA A 65 5.56 -6.10 6.66
CA ALA A 65 4.23 -6.67 6.82
C ALA A 65 4.10 -7.93 5.97
N GLU A 66 3.69 -9.03 6.59
CA GLU A 66 3.45 -10.29 5.90
C GLU A 66 1.98 -10.42 5.48
N ASN A 67 1.74 -10.89 4.26
CA ASN A 67 0.41 -11.27 3.79
C ASN A 67 0.03 -12.69 4.29
N GLU A 68 -1.12 -13.22 3.85
CA GLU A 68 -1.60 -14.57 4.23
C GLU A 68 -0.61 -15.69 3.86
N LYS A 69 0.25 -15.47 2.86
CA LYS A 69 1.27 -16.40 2.39
C LYS A 69 2.64 -16.21 3.04
N LEU A 70 2.74 -15.36 4.07
CA LEU A 70 4.01 -14.96 4.70
C LEU A 70 4.95 -14.21 3.74
N GLU A 71 4.40 -13.63 2.67
CA GLU A 71 5.16 -12.81 1.74
C GLU A 71 5.19 -11.38 2.26
N THR A 72 6.37 -10.76 2.22
CA THR A 72 6.53 -9.31 2.41
C THR A 72 6.39 -8.58 1.06
N PRO A 73 6.21 -7.24 1.02
CA PRO A 73 6.15 -6.50 -0.24
C PRO A 73 7.38 -6.68 -1.14
N LEU A 74 8.53 -7.03 -0.58
CA LEU A 74 9.75 -7.32 -1.33
C LEU A 74 9.67 -8.63 -2.14
N HIS A 75 8.71 -9.52 -1.85
CA HIS A 75 8.46 -10.71 -2.67
C HIS A 75 7.70 -10.38 -3.97
N ASP A 76 7.07 -9.20 -4.05
CA ASP A 76 6.21 -8.77 -5.15
C ASP A 76 6.92 -7.91 -6.23
N VAL A 77 8.23 -7.63 -6.11
CA VAL A 77 9.02 -6.80 -7.06
C VAL A 77 9.49 -7.49 -8.34
#